data_AF-A0A7N2QX58-F1
#
_entry.id   AF-A0A7N2QX58-F1
#
_cell.length_a   1.000
_cell.length_b   1.000
_cell.length_c   1.000
_cell.angle_alpha   90.00
_cell.angle_beta   90.00
_cell.angle_gamma   90.00
#
_symmetry.space_group_name_H-M   'P 1'
#
loop_
_entity.id
_entity.type
_entity.pdbx_description
1 polymer ?
#
loop_
_entity_poly.entity_id
_entity_poly.type
_entity_poly.pdbx_seq_one_letter_code
_entity_poly.pdbx_strand_id
1 'polypeptide(L)'
;MDERIERLNEIAQHGNIDAFYIKIPDVKLLEHIDELPFVDTPLHIFAYNGHVPFSIEMMKLKPSFVNLMTRNEAVLHVALKYDKLEAFKYLVGWLVKNRFLLE
;
A
#
# COMPACT_ATOMS: atom_id res chain seq x y z
N MET A 1 -9.07 9.10 13.45
CA MET A 1 -8.85 8.51 12.12
C MET A 1 -10.11 7.72 11.78
N ASP A 2 -10.41 7.44 10.51
CA ASP A 2 -11.49 6.49 10.18
C ASP A 2 -11.09 5.10 10.70
N GLU A 3 -11.88 4.53 11.60
CA GLU A 3 -11.65 3.21 12.23
C GLU A 3 -11.46 2.10 11.18
N ARG A 4 -12.06 2.25 10.00
CA ARG A 4 -11.93 1.30 8.90
C ARG A 4 -10.54 1.33 8.27
N ILE A 5 -9.90 2.50 8.22
CA ILE A 5 -8.52 2.68 7.74
C ILE A 5 -7.55 2.09 8.75
N GLU A 6 -7.76 2.35 10.05
CA GLU A 6 -6.93 1.78 11.12
C GLU A 6 -6.95 0.25 11.07
N ARG A 7 -8.14 -0.36 10.93
CA ARG A 7 -8.27 -1.81 10.81
C ARG A 7 -7.61 -2.38 9.56
N LEU A 8 -7.66 -1.66 8.44
CA LEU A 8 -6.98 -2.07 7.21
C LEU A 8 -5.45 -2.01 7.37
N ASN A 9 -4.97 -1.01 8.10
CA ASN A 9 -3.56 -0.85 8.46
C ASN A 9 -3.08 -1.98 9.39
N GLU A 10 -3.88 -2.41 10.36
CA GLU A 10 -3.57 -3.57 11.22
C GLU A 10 -3.46 -4.87 10.41
N ILE A 11 -4.35 -5.10 9.45
CA ILE A 11 -4.30 -6.26 8.56
C ILE A 11 -3.00 -6.23 7.73
N ALA A 12 -2.65 -5.06 7.20
CA ALA A 12 -1.42 -4.86 6.44
C ALA A 12 -0.16 -5.05 7.27
N GLN A 13 -0.19 -4.67 8.55
CA GLN A 13 0.92 -4.84 9.48
C GLN A 13 1.31 -6.32 9.65
N HIS A 14 0.31 -7.20 9.67
CA HIS A 14 0.50 -8.65 9.75
C HIS A 14 0.64 -9.33 8.39
N GLY A 15 0.48 -8.59 7.28
CA GLY A 15 0.50 -9.15 5.93
C GLY A 15 -0.60 -10.18 5.68
N ASN A 16 -1.72 -10.11 6.40
CA ASN A 16 -2.76 -11.12 6.36
C ASN A 16 -3.69 -10.92 5.14
N ILE A 17 -3.40 -11.64 4.05
CA ILE A 17 -4.12 -11.55 2.77
C ILE A 17 -5.56 -12.07 2.89
N ASP A 18 -5.80 -13.12 3.66
CA ASP A 18 -7.14 -13.67 3.83
C ASP A 18 -8.06 -12.66 4.53
N ALA A 19 -7.56 -12.07 5.62
CA ALA A 19 -8.27 -11.00 6.33
C ALA A 19 -8.49 -9.76 5.44
N PHE A 20 -7.54 -9.46 4.56
CA PHE A 20 -7.66 -8.37 3.59
C PHE A 20 -8.82 -8.60 2.63
N TYR A 21 -8.92 -9.77 2.01
CA TYR A 21 -10.03 -10.09 1.11
C TYR A 21 -11.38 -10.19 1.81
N ILE A 22 -11.42 -10.64 3.07
CA ILE A 22 -12.66 -10.61 3.87
C ILE A 22 -13.12 -9.16 4.10
N LYS A 23 -12.17 -8.22 4.22
CA LYS A 23 -12.46 -6.81 4.57
C LYS A 23 -12.59 -5.87 3.38
N ILE A 24 -12.12 -6.27 2.20
CA ILE A 24 -12.19 -5.48 0.96
C ILE A 24 -13.56 -5.32 0.27
N PRO A 25 -14.70 -5.95 0.67
CA PRO A 25 -15.98 -5.70 -0.01
C PRO A 25 -16.35 -4.21 -0.10
N ASP A 26 -15.74 -3.39 0.75
CA ASP A 26 -15.86 -1.94 0.72
C ASP A 26 -14.80 -1.27 -0.17
N VAL A 27 -14.92 -1.47 -1.49
CA VAL A 27 -14.05 -0.82 -2.50
C VAL A 27 -14.06 0.71 -2.37
N LYS A 28 -15.16 1.29 -1.89
CA LYS A 28 -15.27 2.73 -1.61
C LYS A 28 -14.29 3.19 -0.53
N LEU A 29 -13.83 2.32 0.36
CA LEU A 29 -12.77 2.62 1.31
C LEU A 29 -11.45 2.93 0.60
N LEU A 30 -11.11 2.15 -0.43
CA LEU A 30 -9.85 2.33 -1.15
C LEU A 30 -9.85 3.63 -1.94
N GLU A 31 -10.98 3.95 -2.58
CA GLU A 31 -11.18 5.25 -3.23
C GLU A 31 -11.07 6.39 -2.22
N HIS A 32 -11.71 6.27 -1.07
CA HIS A 32 -11.63 7.29 -0.02
C HIS A 32 -10.19 7.51 0.48
N ILE A 33 -9.42 6.43 0.67
CA ILE A 33 -8.01 6.52 1.07
C ILE A 33 -7.17 7.22 -0.01
N ASP A 34 -7.46 6.98 -1.28
CA ASP A 34 -6.73 7.56 -2.42
C ASP A 34 -6.89 9.09 -2.53
N GLU A 35 -8.04 9.60 -2.09
CA GLU A 35 -8.32 11.04 -2.05
C GLU A 35 -7.66 11.76 -0.86
N LEU A 36 -7.10 11.02 0.11
CA LEU A 36 -6.51 11.59 1.32
C LEU A 36 -5.01 11.87 1.13
N PRO A 37 -4.56 13.14 1.11
CA PRO A 37 -3.20 13.50 0.73
C PRO A 37 -2.10 13.08 1.73
N PHE A 38 -2.45 12.67 2.95
CA PHE A 38 -1.47 12.39 4.03
C PHE A 38 -1.87 11.23 4.95
N VAL A 39 -2.66 10.27 4.48
CA VAL A 39 -3.05 9.12 5.30
C VAL A 39 -1.94 8.07 5.31
N ASP A 40 -1.68 7.44 6.47
CA ASP A 40 -0.84 6.25 6.53
C ASP A 40 -1.55 5.15 5.73
N THR A 41 -1.00 4.76 4.58
CA THR A 41 -1.62 3.73 3.74
C THR A 41 -1.12 2.34 4.13
N PRO A 42 -1.94 1.29 3.92
CA PRO A 42 -1.51 -0.10 4.03
C PRO A 42 -0.23 -0.41 3.25
N LEU A 43 0.01 0.30 2.14
CA LEU A 43 1.19 0.08 1.30
C LEU A 43 2.47 0.68 1.91
N HIS A 44 2.38 1.76 2.69
CA HIS A 44 3.51 2.24 3.49
C HIS A 44 3.88 1.24 4.60
N ILE A 45 2.88 0.60 5.22
CA ILE A 45 3.09 -0.46 6.21
C ILE A 45 3.76 -1.68 5.56
N PHE A 46 3.42 -2.01 4.32
CA PHE A 46 4.18 -2.97 3.52
C PHE A 46 5.63 -2.52 3.32
N ALA A 47 5.88 -1.29 2.85
CA ALA A 47 7.24 -0.81 2.59
C ALA A 47 8.10 -0.81 3.86
N TYR A 48 7.48 -0.63 5.02
CA TYR A 48 8.12 -0.75 6.32
C TYR A 48 8.37 -2.21 6.75
N ASN A 49 7.42 -3.13 6.54
CA ASN A 49 7.51 -4.51 7.04
C ASN A 49 8.11 -5.52 6.05
N GLY A 50 7.99 -5.28 4.74
CA GLY A 50 8.49 -6.14 3.67
C GLY A 50 7.54 -7.24 3.17
N HIS A 51 6.23 -7.16 3.46
CA HIS A 51 5.22 -8.17 3.08
C HIS A 51 4.86 -8.15 1.57
N VAL A 52 5.77 -8.62 0.71
CA VAL A 52 5.61 -8.55 -0.77
C VAL A 52 4.30 -9.18 -1.27
N PRO A 53 3.87 -10.38 -0.84
CA PRO A 53 2.61 -10.97 -1.29
C PRO A 53 1.38 -10.09 -1.02
N PHE A 54 1.32 -9.46 0.15
CA PHE A 54 0.23 -8.56 0.49
C PHE A 54 0.18 -7.33 -0.42
N SER A 55 1.35 -6.75 -0.72
CA SER A 55 1.46 -5.59 -1.61
C SER A 55 1.01 -5.88 -3.04
N ILE A 56 1.25 -7.10 -3.54
CA ILE A 56 0.78 -7.55 -4.85
C ILE A 56 -0.74 -7.45 -4.91
N GLU A 57 -1.43 -8.02 -3.92
CA GLU A 57 -2.90 -8.02 -3.91
C GLU A 57 -3.48 -6.61 -3.72
N MET A 58 -2.84 -5.77 -2.90
CA MET A 58 -3.24 -4.37 -2.75
C MET A 58 -3.11 -3.59 -4.07
N MET A 59 -1.97 -3.68 -4.75
CA MET A 59 -1.73 -2.93 -5.99
C MET A 59 -2.50 -3.46 -7.19
N LYS A 60 -2.94 -4.74 -7.18
CA LYS A 60 -3.92 -5.23 -8.16
C LYS A 60 -5.27 -4.52 -8.03
N LEU A 61 -5.67 -4.20 -6.80
CA LEU A 61 -6.97 -3.59 -6.52
C LEU A 61 -6.92 -2.06 -6.65
N LYS A 62 -5.84 -1.42 -6.17
CA LYS A 62 -5.68 0.03 -6.21
C LYS A 62 -4.23 0.43 -6.53
N PRO A 63 -3.85 0.38 -7.83
CA PRO A 63 -2.55 0.82 -8.34
C PRO A 63 -2.00 2.14 -7.79
N SER A 64 -2.87 3.14 -7.66
CA SER A 64 -2.53 4.51 -7.28
C SER A 64 -1.87 4.63 -5.90
N PHE A 65 -2.06 3.63 -5.02
CA PHE A 65 -1.47 3.62 -3.68
C PHE A 65 0.05 3.68 -3.68
N VAL A 66 0.70 3.29 -4.78
CA VAL A 66 2.15 3.41 -4.95
C VAL A 66 2.64 4.86 -4.99
N ASN A 67 1.78 5.80 -5.40
CA ASN A 67 2.08 7.22 -5.51
C ASN A 67 1.63 8.02 -4.29
N LEU A 68 0.88 7.40 -3.36
CA LEU A 68 0.45 8.08 -2.15
C LEU A 68 1.66 8.43 -1.28
N MET A 69 1.58 9.60 -0.66
CA MET A 69 2.59 10.10 0.26
C MET A 69 2.04 10.11 1.66
N THR A 70 2.84 9.61 2.59
CA THR A 70 2.55 9.67 4.02
C THR A 70 3.62 10.50 4.69
N ARG A 71 3.23 11.58 5.38
CA ARG A 71 4.17 12.48 6.09
C ARG A 71 5.32 12.98 5.19
N ASN A 72 5.01 13.29 3.93
CA ASN A 72 5.94 13.67 2.87
C ASN A 72 6.96 12.59 2.45
N GLU A 73 6.75 11.33 2.84
CA GLU A 73 7.54 10.19 2.38
C GLU A 73 6.70 9.37 1.39
N ALA A 74 7.25 9.08 0.21
CA ALA A 74 6.63 8.12 -0.70
C ALA A 74 6.92 6.69 -0.25
N VAL A 75 6.07 5.73 -0.64
CA VAL A 75 6.25 4.29 -0.35
C VAL A 75 7.67 3.79 -0.69
N LEU A 76 8.24 4.24 -1.82
CA LEU A 76 9.62 3.93 -2.23
C LEU A 76 10.68 4.47 -1.26
N HIS A 77 10.49 5.67 -0.72
CA HIS A 77 11.39 6.27 0.27
C HIS A 77 11.38 5.47 1.57
N VAL A 78 10.19 5.06 2.03
CA VAL A 78 10.05 4.21 3.23
C VAL A 78 10.77 2.88 3.05
N ALA A 79 10.63 2.22 1.90
CA ALA A 79 11.31 0.95 1.65
C ALA A 79 12.84 1.09 1.73
N LEU A 80 13.43 2.17 1.21
CA LEU A 80 14.88 2.42 1.32
C LEU A 80 15.30 2.78 2.75
N LYS A 81 14.54 3.66 3.41
CA LYS A 81 14.83 4.14 4.77
C LYS A 81 14.91 3.01 5.80
N TYR A 82 14.12 1.95 5.60
CA TYR A 82 14.07 0.79 6.50
C TYR A 82 14.75 -0.47 5.93
N ASP A 83 15.66 -0.29 4.96
CA ASP A 83 16.47 -1.36 4.35
C ASP A 83 15.64 -2.53 3.79
N LYS A 84 14.45 -2.24 3.28
CA LYS A 84 13.56 -3.21 2.63
C LYS A 84 13.87 -3.26 1.14
N LEU A 85 15.10 -3.65 0.80
CA LEU A 85 15.59 -3.68 -0.59
C LEU A 85 14.72 -4.52 -1.52
N GLU A 86 14.21 -5.67 -1.05
CA GLU A 86 13.33 -6.52 -1.87
C GLU A 86 11.97 -5.87 -2.12
N ALA A 87 11.40 -5.18 -1.14
CA ALA A 87 10.19 -4.38 -1.33
C ALA A 87 10.43 -3.23 -2.31
N PHE A 88 11.58 -2.55 -2.20
CA PHE A 88 11.97 -1.47 -3.10
C PHE A 88 12.11 -1.95 -4.56
N LYS A 89 12.90 -3.01 -4.78
CA LYS A 89 13.08 -3.61 -6.13
C LYS A 89 11.75 -4.03 -6.73
N TYR A 90 10.90 -4.64 -5.91
CA TYR A 90 9.57 -5.06 -6.33
C TYR A 90 8.70 -3.86 -6.75
N LEU A 91 8.61 -2.81 -5.92
CA LEU A 91 7.84 -1.60 -6.22
C LEU A 91 8.33 -0.91 -7.50
N VAL A 92 9.65 -0.76 -7.67
CA VAL A 92 10.23 -0.17 -8.90
C VAL A 92 9.91 -1.04 -10.13
N GLY A 93 10.10 -2.36 -10.03
CA GLY A 93 9.79 -3.28 -11.12
C GLY A 93 8.30 -3.27 -11.48
N TRP A 94 7.43 -3.14 -10.48
CA TRP A 94 5.99 -3.03 -10.69
C TRP A 94 5.62 -1.71 -11.38
N LEU A 95 6.16 -0.58 -10.93
CA LEU A 95 5.94 0.75 -11.52
C LEU A 95 6.36 0.82 -12.98
N VAL A 96 7.52 0.26 -13.32
CA VAL A 96 8.02 0.23 -14.70
C VAL A 96 7.09 -0.59 -15.60
N LYS A 97 6.52 -1.68 -15.09
CA LYS A 97 5.61 -2.55 -15.85
C LYS A 97 4.18 -2.02 -15.96
N ASN A 98 3.71 -1.28 -14.96
CA ASN A 98 2.30 -0.91 -14.81
C ASN A 98 2.05 0.60 -14.88
N ARG A 99 2.98 1.37 -15.46
CA ARG A 99 2.88 2.84 -15.57
C ARG A 99 1.54 3.31 -16.16
N PHE A 100 1.00 2.57 -17.12
CA PHE A 100 -0.29 2.87 -17.77
C PHE A 100 -1.51 2.79 -16.83
N LEU A 101 -1.38 2.17 -15.65
CA LEU A 101 -2.44 2.12 -14.63
C LEU A 101 -2.45 3.37 -13.72
N LEU A 102 -1.53 4.31 -13.93
CA LEU A 102 -1.32 5.49 -13.09
C LEU A 102 -1.58 6.82 -13.83
N GLU A 103 -2.04 6.75 -15.08
CA GLU A 103 -2.38 7.90 -15.94
C GLU A 103 -3.90 8.15 -16.01
#